data_AF-A0A8S1X5J7-F1
#
_entry.id   AF-A0A8S1X5J7-F1
#
_cell.length_a   1.000
_cell.length_b   1.000
_cell.length_c   1.000
_cell.angle_alpha   90.00
_cell.angle_beta   90.00
_cell.angle_gamma   90.00
#
_symmetry.space_group_name_H-M   'P 1'
#
loop_
_entity.id
_entity.type
_entity.pdbx_description
1 polymer ?
#
loop_
_entity_poly.entity_id
_entity_poly.type
_entity_poly.pdbx_seq_one_letter_code
_entity_poly.pdbx_strand_id
1 'polypeptide(L)'
;MELQSQDKKWIVMKKIWTSFQGNRLCFLNDKVFAFQPDNKKITQIYEINNTKKQYDKKNEIVLQGNDDGSMLFPQKFIKEQSLLVNKYYTFANLMRLDEDGKLLSKLTIEFNTYGIFGTISPDGEYLITWNYKTKEIEVRKYND
;
A
#
# COMPACT_ATOMS: atom_id res chain seq x y z
N MET A 1 -19.43 -3.13 -37.54
CA MET A 1 -18.55 -2.28 -36.71
C MET A 1 -17.42 -3.18 -36.22
N GLU A 2 -16.34 -3.25 -36.97
CA GLU A 2 -15.19 -4.09 -36.62
C GLU A 2 -14.39 -3.41 -35.50
N LEU A 3 -14.27 -4.08 -34.36
CA LEU A 3 -13.33 -3.70 -33.32
C LEU A 3 -11.92 -3.97 -33.85
N GLN A 4 -11.25 -2.94 -34.35
CA GLN A 4 -9.82 -3.01 -34.61
C GLN A 4 -9.10 -3.37 -33.30
N SER A 5 -8.59 -4.60 -33.21
CA SER A 5 -7.71 -5.01 -32.13
C SER A 5 -6.37 -4.30 -32.30
N GLN A 6 -6.24 -3.11 -31.72
CA GLN A 6 -4.91 -2.63 -31.38
C GLN A 6 -4.36 -3.60 -30.34
N ASP A 7 -3.46 -4.49 -30.76
CA ASP A 7 -2.69 -5.39 -29.89
C ASP A 7 -1.82 -4.54 -28.95
N LYS A 8 -2.45 -3.98 -27.91
CA LYS A 8 -1.77 -3.28 -26.83
C LYS A 8 -1.06 -4.33 -26.01
N LYS A 9 0.23 -4.51 -26.28
CA LYS A 9 1.10 -5.44 -25.56
C LYS A 9 1.76 -4.74 -24.39
N TRP A 10 1.79 -5.41 -23.24
CA TRP A 10 2.60 -4.99 -22.11
C TRP A 10 4.08 -5.14 -22.46
N ILE A 11 4.83 -4.05 -22.38
CA ILE A 11 6.28 -4.05 -22.53
C ILE A 11 6.94 -3.84 -21.17
N VAL A 12 7.97 -4.62 -20.88
CA VAL A 12 8.76 -4.44 -19.65
C VAL A 12 9.62 -3.20 -19.82
N MET A 13 9.20 -2.09 -19.22
CA MET A 13 9.92 -0.82 -19.29
C MET A 13 11.18 -0.80 -18.43
N LYS A 14 11.15 -1.43 -17.25
CA LYS A 14 12.25 -1.43 -16.29
C LYS A 14 12.15 -2.64 -15.37
N LYS A 15 13.31 -3.15 -14.93
CA LYS A 15 13.44 -4.08 -13.81
C LYS A 15 14.19 -3.38 -12.68
N ILE A 16 13.68 -3.48 -11.46
CA ILE A 16 14.28 -2.90 -10.26
C ILE A 16 14.71 -4.07 -9.38
N TRP A 17 15.97 -4.09 -8.97
CA TRP A 17 16.47 -5.09 -8.04
C TRP A 17 16.11 -4.70 -6.61
N THR A 18 15.47 -5.60 -5.88
CA THR A 18 15.16 -5.47 -4.46
C THR A 18 15.95 -6.50 -3.67
N SER A 19 16.38 -6.16 -2.45
CA SER A 19 17.05 -7.12 -1.56
C SER A 19 16.10 -8.16 -0.97
N PHE A 20 14.79 -7.95 -1.13
CA PHE A 20 13.74 -8.78 -0.57
C PHE A 20 12.67 -9.07 -1.63
N GLN A 21 12.03 -10.24 -1.52
CA GLN A 21 10.77 -10.48 -2.20
C GLN A 21 9.68 -9.54 -1.64
N GLY A 22 8.63 -9.29 -2.42
CA GLY A 22 7.60 -8.31 -2.07
C GLY A 22 6.19 -8.87 -2.12
N ASN A 23 5.33 -8.32 -1.28
CA ASN A 23 3.92 -8.69 -1.23
C ASN A 23 3.02 -7.66 -1.90
N ARG A 24 3.39 -6.38 -1.81
CA ARG A 24 2.52 -5.27 -2.23
C ARG A 24 3.32 -4.13 -2.84
N LEU A 25 2.69 -3.47 -3.80
CA LEU A 25 3.18 -2.28 -4.45
C LEU A 25 2.02 -1.32 -4.68
N CYS A 26 2.26 -0.03 -4.48
CA CYS A 26 1.26 1.01 -4.67
C CYS A 26 1.92 2.29 -5.16
N PHE A 27 1.49 2.82 -6.31
CA PHE A 27 1.93 4.14 -6.75
C PHE A 27 1.33 5.21 -5.85
N LEU A 28 2.17 6.12 -5.38
CA LEU A 28 1.74 7.34 -4.69
C LEU A 28 1.49 8.46 -5.71
N ASN A 29 2.29 8.46 -6.79
CA ASN A 29 2.14 9.29 -7.98
C ASN A 29 2.95 8.66 -9.14
N ASP A 30 3.11 9.35 -10.25
CA ASP A 30 3.81 8.85 -11.44
C ASP A 30 5.32 8.59 -11.21
N LYS A 31 5.91 9.19 -10.18
CA LYS A 31 7.34 9.17 -9.89
C LYS A 31 7.69 8.37 -8.64
N VAL A 32 6.73 8.17 -7.74
CA VAL A 32 6.93 7.59 -6.41
C VAL A 32 6.00 6.40 -6.22
N PHE A 33 6.55 5.29 -5.72
CA PHE A 33 5.74 4.16 -5.28
C PHE A 33 6.21 3.63 -3.92
N ALA A 34 5.26 3.07 -3.18
CA ALA A 34 5.50 2.30 -1.98
C ALA A 34 5.62 0.81 -2.34
N PHE A 35 6.55 0.15 -1.69
CA PHE A 35 6.80 -1.29 -1.82
C PHE A 35 6.85 -1.89 -0.43
N GLN A 36 6.09 -2.96 -0.20
CA GLN A 36 6.16 -3.71 1.04
C GLN A 36 6.90 -5.03 0.81
N PRO A 37 8.13 -5.16 1.34
CA PRO A 37 8.82 -6.43 1.37
C PRO A 37 8.02 -7.48 2.14
N ASP A 38 8.16 -8.73 1.73
CA ASP A 38 7.55 -9.85 2.42
C ASP A 38 8.17 -10.08 3.81
N ASN A 39 7.32 -10.36 4.79
CA ASN A 39 7.69 -10.61 6.18
C ASN A 39 8.62 -9.54 6.80
N LYS A 40 8.53 -8.29 6.35
CA LYS A 40 9.25 -7.15 6.96
C LYS A 40 8.30 -6.11 7.53
N LYS A 41 8.62 -5.63 8.73
CA LYS A 41 7.97 -4.50 9.44
C LYS A 41 8.30 -3.15 8.81
N ILE A 42 8.48 -3.09 7.50
CA ILE A 42 8.81 -1.86 6.78
C ILE A 42 8.00 -1.75 5.50
N THR A 43 7.74 -0.50 5.10
CA THR A 43 7.38 -0.14 3.73
C THR A 43 8.52 0.71 3.19
N GLN A 44 9.02 0.37 2.01
CA GLN A 44 10.07 1.11 1.32
C GLN A 44 9.42 2.09 0.34
N ILE A 45 9.92 3.31 0.29
CA ILE A 45 9.51 4.29 -0.73
C ILE A 45 10.59 4.39 -1.80
N TYR A 46 10.18 4.27 -3.04
CA TYR A 46 11.03 4.36 -4.22
C TYR A 46 10.61 5.56 -5.05
N GLU A 47 11.61 6.30 -5.55
CA GLU A 47 11.40 7.44 -6.44
C GLU A 47 12.29 7.32 -7.68
N ILE A 48 11.77 7.73 -8.83
CA ILE A 48 12.56 7.76 -10.06
C ILE A 48 13.67 8.82 -10.00
N ASN A 49 14.91 8.36 -10.08
CA ASN A 49 16.07 9.19 -10.35
C ASN A 49 16.12 9.56 -11.83
N ASN A 50 15.80 10.80 -12.16
CA ASN A 50 15.72 11.27 -13.55
C ASN A 50 17.05 11.26 -14.29
N THR A 51 18.18 11.35 -13.57
CA THR A 51 19.53 11.30 -14.15
C THR A 51 19.89 9.88 -14.54
N LYS A 52 19.66 8.92 -13.64
CA LYS A 52 19.97 7.50 -13.87
C LYS A 52 18.85 6.73 -14.62
N LYS A 53 17.68 7.36 -14.79
CA LYS A 53 16.45 6.73 -15.31
C LYS A 53 16.15 5.41 -14.60
N GLN A 54 16.27 5.40 -13.27
CA GLN A 54 16.04 4.23 -12.43
C GLN A 54 15.34 4.64 -11.14
N TYR A 55 14.62 3.72 -10.49
CA TYR A 55 14.08 3.97 -9.16
C TYR A 55 15.13 3.69 -8.11
N ASP A 56 15.35 4.67 -7.24
CA ASP A 56 16.23 4.54 -6.07
C ASP A 56 15.34 4.48 -4.81
N LYS A 57 15.71 3.64 -3.83
CA LYS A 57 15.05 3.63 -2.52
C LYS A 57 15.37 4.94 -1.80
N LYS A 58 14.34 5.70 -1.40
CA LYS A 58 14.50 7.00 -0.73
C LYS A 58 14.40 6.91 0.77
N ASN A 59 13.42 6.19 1.29
CA ASN A 59 13.26 6.01 2.73
C ASN A 59 12.60 4.66 3.04
N GLU A 60 12.48 4.38 4.34
CA GLU A 60 11.72 3.26 4.88
C GLU A 60 10.83 3.76 6.01
N ILE A 61 9.60 3.25 6.03
CA ILE A 61 8.61 3.55 7.07
C ILE A 61 8.40 2.28 7.88
N VAL A 62 8.65 2.35 9.19
CA VAL A 62 8.43 1.22 10.10
C VAL A 62 6.93 1.01 10.32
N LEU A 63 6.47 -0.21 10.06
CA LEU A 63 5.10 -0.65 10.26
C LEU A 63 4.93 -1.18 11.69
N GLN A 64 3.74 -0.97 12.25
CA GLN A 64 3.34 -1.63 13.47
C GLN A 64 2.88 -3.05 13.11
N GLY A 65 3.33 -4.04 13.88
CA GLY A 65 2.70 -5.35 13.94
C GLY A 65 3.57 -6.48 14.47
N ASN A 66 2.98 -7.67 14.49
CA ASN A 66 3.53 -8.90 15.06
C ASN A 66 3.84 -9.90 13.94
N ASP A 67 4.83 -10.76 14.14
CA ASP A 67 5.36 -11.65 13.10
C ASP A 67 4.48 -12.90 12.90
N ASP A 68 3.30 -12.76 12.27
CA ASP A 68 2.47 -13.89 11.80
C ASP A 68 1.29 -13.44 10.91
N GLY A 69 1.13 -14.01 9.70
CA GLY A 69 -0.17 -14.00 9.01
C GLY A 69 -0.25 -13.68 7.51
N SER A 70 -1.48 -13.39 7.06
CA SER A 70 -1.90 -13.39 5.65
C SER A 70 -1.71 -12.06 4.89
N MET A 71 -1.58 -12.19 3.56
CA MET A 71 -1.27 -11.13 2.60
C MET A 71 -2.49 -10.43 1.97
N LEU A 72 -3.73 -10.80 2.30
CA LEU A 72 -4.92 -10.55 1.47
C LEU A 72 -5.61 -9.17 1.59
N PHE A 73 -4.88 -8.12 1.96
CA PHE A 73 -5.38 -6.74 2.00
C PHE A 73 -4.49 -5.86 1.12
N PRO A 74 -5.02 -5.19 0.07
CA PRO A 74 -4.19 -4.43 -0.85
C PRO A 74 -3.58 -3.21 -0.17
N GLN A 75 -2.39 -2.82 -0.63
CA GLN A 75 -1.84 -1.50 -0.30
C GLN A 75 -2.52 -0.47 -1.21
N LYS A 76 -3.07 0.60 -0.63
CA LYS A 76 -3.82 1.62 -1.38
C LYS A 76 -3.42 3.01 -0.94
N PHE A 77 -3.27 3.91 -1.90
CA PHE A 77 -3.01 5.32 -1.65
C PHE A 77 -4.24 6.15 -2.06
N ILE A 78 -4.65 7.06 -1.19
CA ILE A 78 -5.73 8.03 -1.41
C ILE A 78 -5.09 9.39 -1.57
N LYS A 79 -5.06 9.88 -2.81
CA LYS A 79 -4.25 11.02 -3.22
C LYS A 79 -4.73 12.31 -2.56
N GLU A 80 -6.03 12.51 -2.48
CA GLU A 80 -6.68 13.71 -1.95
C GLU A 80 -6.38 13.92 -0.45
N GLN A 81 -6.11 12.83 0.27
CA GLN A 81 -5.76 12.87 1.70
C GLN A 81 -4.27 12.60 1.98
N SER A 82 -3.47 12.36 0.94
CA SER A 82 -2.11 11.82 1.01
C SER A 82 -1.99 10.62 1.96
N LEU A 83 -2.98 9.71 1.90
CA LEU A 83 -3.13 8.61 2.85
C LEU A 83 -2.74 7.27 2.23
N LEU A 84 -1.68 6.66 2.74
CA LEU A 84 -1.28 5.29 2.42
C LEU A 84 -1.85 4.32 3.45
N VAL A 85 -2.73 3.42 3.00
CA VAL A 85 -3.22 2.30 3.80
C VAL A 85 -2.38 1.08 3.49
N ASN A 86 -1.72 0.54 4.51
CA ASN A 86 -0.92 -0.67 4.38
C ASN A 86 -1.18 -1.67 5.50
N LYS A 87 -1.51 -2.91 5.15
CA LYS A 87 -1.65 -3.99 6.13
C LYS A 87 -0.32 -4.64 6.41
N TYR A 88 -0.01 -4.83 7.67
CA TYR A 88 1.03 -5.74 8.11
C TYR A 88 0.43 -6.69 9.14
N TYR A 89 0.18 -7.93 8.68
CA TYR A 89 -0.43 -8.97 9.49
C TYR A 89 -1.73 -8.53 10.17
N THR A 90 -1.79 -8.55 11.50
CA THR A 90 -2.99 -8.18 12.26
C THR A 90 -3.22 -6.67 12.36
N PHE A 91 -2.42 -5.83 11.68
CA PHE A 91 -2.51 -4.38 11.78
C PHE A 91 -2.77 -3.74 10.41
N ALA A 92 -3.70 -2.79 10.37
CA ALA A 92 -3.77 -1.80 9.30
C ALA A 92 -3.02 -0.53 9.74
N ASN A 93 -2.02 -0.14 8.96
CA ASN A 93 -1.24 1.07 9.15
C ASN A 93 -1.76 2.12 8.17
N LEU A 94 -2.37 3.19 8.70
CA LEU A 94 -2.87 4.33 7.95
C LEU A 94 -1.85 5.46 8.11
N MET A 95 -1.15 5.80 7.04
CA MET A 95 0.02 6.67 7.06
C MET A 95 -0.22 7.88 6.17
N ARG A 96 -0.20 9.09 6.75
CA ARG A 96 -0.23 10.32 5.95
C ARG A 96 1.19 10.66 5.52
N LEU A 97 1.38 10.89 4.23
CA LEU A 97 2.67 11.17 3.61
C LEU A 97 2.71 12.59 3.03
N ASP A 98 3.90 13.18 2.91
CA ASP A 98 4.09 14.35 2.05
C ASP A 98 4.32 13.95 0.58
N GLU A 99 4.54 14.94 -0.28
CA GLU A 99 4.76 14.73 -1.72
C GLU A 99 6.01 13.90 -2.04
N ASP A 100 7.00 13.93 -1.14
CA ASP A 100 8.26 13.17 -1.24
C ASP A 100 8.14 11.76 -0.62
N GLY A 101 6.94 11.40 -0.12
CA GLY A 101 6.68 10.11 0.52
C GLY A 101 7.28 9.99 1.93
N LYS A 102 7.58 11.10 2.60
CA LYS A 102 7.97 11.12 4.01
C LYS A 102 6.73 11.01 4.89
N LEU A 103 6.85 10.25 5.97
CA LEU A 103 5.76 10.08 6.95
C LEU A 103 5.51 11.39 7.72
N LEU A 104 4.27 11.88 7.65
CA LEU A 104 3.76 13.01 8.44
C LEU A 104 3.08 12.54 9.72
N SER A 105 2.20 11.54 9.60
CA SER A 105 1.48 10.96 10.73
C SER A 105 1.08 9.52 10.47
N LYS A 106 0.77 8.78 11.54
CA LYS A 106 0.41 7.35 11.47
C LYS A 106 -0.67 7.02 12.49
N LEU A 107 -1.74 6.41 12.01
CA LEU A 107 -2.75 5.72 12.81
C LEU A 107 -2.62 4.22 12.56
N THR A 108 -2.81 3.41 13.60
CA THR A 108 -2.80 1.96 13.47
C THR A 108 -4.07 1.37 14.06
N ILE A 109 -4.66 0.41 13.35
CA ILE A 109 -5.78 -0.39 13.83
C ILE A 109 -5.29 -1.82 14.00
N GLU A 110 -5.37 -2.33 15.22
CA GLU A 110 -5.10 -3.74 15.52
C GLU A 110 -6.38 -4.56 15.36
N PHE A 111 -6.23 -5.72 14.74
CA PHE A 111 -7.27 -6.73 14.62
C PHE A 111 -6.87 -7.97 15.40
N ASN A 112 -7.85 -8.70 15.90
CA ASN A 112 -7.65 -9.95 16.65
C ASN A 112 -7.42 -11.18 15.75
N THR A 113 -7.16 -10.98 14.45
CA THR A 113 -6.84 -12.01 13.46
C THR A 113 -6.05 -11.42 12.30
N TYR A 114 -5.25 -12.23 11.61
CA TYR A 114 -4.58 -11.83 10.37
C TYR A 114 -5.49 -11.95 9.15
N GLY A 115 -6.61 -12.68 9.26
CA GLY A 115 -7.60 -12.90 8.20
C GLY A 115 -8.50 -11.70 7.99
N ILE A 116 -7.89 -10.54 7.74
CA ILE A 116 -8.60 -9.29 7.50
C ILE A 116 -8.51 -8.96 6.02
N PHE A 117 -9.67 -8.67 5.45
CA PHE A 117 -9.84 -8.15 4.10
C PHE A 117 -10.51 -6.80 4.20
N GLY A 118 -10.31 -5.95 3.20
CA GLY A 118 -10.99 -4.68 3.19
C GLY A 118 -10.46 -3.72 2.16
N THR A 119 -11.07 -2.55 2.18
CA THR A 119 -10.80 -1.45 1.26
C THR A 119 -11.17 -0.15 1.95
N ILE A 120 -10.70 0.95 1.38
CA ILE A 120 -11.06 2.29 1.79
C ILE A 120 -11.80 2.97 0.63
N SER A 121 -12.81 3.78 0.93
CA SER A 121 -13.55 4.56 -0.08
C SER A 121 -12.61 5.46 -0.89
N PRO A 122 -12.96 5.85 -2.13
CA PRO A 122 -12.10 6.69 -2.96
C PRO A 122 -11.73 8.02 -2.31
N ASP A 123 -12.65 8.59 -1.53
CA ASP A 123 -12.47 9.83 -0.78
C ASP A 123 -11.75 9.66 0.56
N GLY A 124 -11.50 8.42 1.01
CA GLY A 124 -10.88 8.11 2.30
C GLY A 124 -11.80 8.20 3.53
N GLU A 125 -13.09 8.52 3.38
CA GLU A 125 -14.01 8.69 4.52
C GLU A 125 -14.37 7.40 5.24
N TYR A 126 -14.40 6.27 4.53
CA TYR A 126 -14.85 4.99 5.06
C TYR A 126 -13.81 3.90 4.86
N LEU A 127 -13.45 3.22 5.94
CA LEU A 127 -12.72 1.96 5.93
C LEU A 127 -13.70 0.81 6.15
N ILE A 128 -13.79 -0.08 5.17
CA ILE A 128 -14.64 -1.29 5.23
C ILE A 128 -13.74 -2.50 5.36
N THR A 129 -13.95 -3.29 6.40
CA THR A 129 -13.18 -4.52 6.64
C THR A 129 -14.09 -5.71 6.88
N TRP A 130 -13.73 -6.86 6.34
CA TRP A 130 -14.28 -8.15 6.76
C TRP A 130 -13.29 -8.86 7.67
N ASN A 131 -13.76 -9.28 8.84
CA ASN A 131 -12.95 -9.93 9.87
C ASN A 131 -13.21 -11.45 9.91
N TYR A 132 -12.19 -12.26 9.62
CA TYR A 132 -12.33 -13.72 9.61
C TYR A 132 -12.71 -14.32 10.97
N LYS A 133 -12.32 -13.72 12.09
CA LYS A 133 -12.59 -14.28 13.42
C LYS A 133 -14.02 -14.00 13.87
N THR A 134 -14.49 -12.77 13.71
CA THR A 134 -15.86 -12.40 14.10
C THR A 134 -16.89 -12.73 13.03
N LYS A 135 -16.45 -12.95 11.77
CA LYS A 135 -17.28 -13.16 10.58
C LYS A 135 -18.13 -11.94 10.22
N GLU A 136 -17.71 -10.75 10.65
CA GLU A 136 -18.46 -9.50 10.46
C GLU A 136 -17.81 -8.59 9.43
N ILE A 137 -18.64 -7.73 8.85
CA ILE A 137 -18.20 -6.55 8.12
C ILE A 137 -18.28 -5.37 9.10
N GLU A 138 -17.16 -4.67 9.24
CA GLU A 138 -17.08 -3.44 10.03
C GLU A 138 -16.91 -2.26 9.07
N VAL A 139 -17.72 -1.23 9.26
CA VAL A 139 -17.61 0.04 8.55
C VAL A 139 -17.15 1.09 9.55
N ARG A 140 -15.96 1.64 9.34
CA ARG A 140 -15.40 2.72 10.16
C ARG A 140 -15.45 4.01 9.37
N LYS A 141 -16.01 5.06 9.96
CA LYS A 141 -15.97 6.41 9.42
C LYS A 141 -14.79 7.17 10.04
N TYR A 142 -14.04 7.90 9.22
CA TYR A 142 -13.03 8.83 9.71
C TYR A 142 -13.71 10.03 10.37
N ASN A 143 -13.33 10.34 11.61
CA ASN A 143 -13.73 11.55 12.33
C ASN A 143 -12.46 12.33 12.66
N ASP A 144 -12.47 13.63 12.38
CA ASP A 144 -11.41 14.58 12.76
C ASP A 144 -11.38 14.83 14.28
#